data_AF-A0A849QV33-F1
#
_entry.id   AF-A0A849QV33-F1
#
_cell.length_a   1.000
_cell.length_b   1.000
_cell.length_c   1.000
_cell.angle_alpha   90.00
_cell.angle_beta   90.00
_cell.angle_gamma   90.00
#
_symmetry.space_group_name_H-M   'P 1'
#
loop_
_entity.id
_entity.type
_entity.pdbx_description
1 polymer ?
#
loop_
_entity_poly.entity_id
_entity_poly.type
_entity_poly.pdbx_seq_one_letter_code
_entity_poly.pdbx_strand_id
1 'polypeptide(L)'
;MKNPTRHKNKEADYFLSKMNEFFYDDAIFAYNLTAFLSAARSITWYMQKQYKHQKGFDEWYRQKQKEMSDDPELQYCRHARNEDLKTESVPTVATRIKKSCIGVSIAENGTPETEQVKKAEIRPPTKSNPETVRRFFQKFPDVDVREFCEEQLIKLTKIVKECEDLFL
;
A
#
# COMPACT_ATOMS: atom_id res chain seq x y z
N MET A 1 24.95 12.31 -0.10
CA MET A 1 23.86 12.69 0.82
C MET A 1 24.37 12.62 2.25
N LYS A 2 24.07 13.60 3.14
CA LYS A 2 24.73 13.72 4.46
C LYS A 2 24.31 12.67 5.52
N ASN A 3 23.25 11.89 5.31
CA ASN A 3 22.82 10.82 6.23
C ASN A 3 22.09 9.69 5.45
N PRO A 4 22.72 8.54 5.19
CA PRO A 4 22.13 7.49 4.37
C PRO A 4 20.91 6.81 4.99
N THR A 5 20.80 6.77 6.32
CA THR A 5 19.58 6.25 7.00
C THR A 5 18.37 7.13 6.70
N ARG A 6 18.50 8.46 6.82
CA ARG A 6 17.45 9.41 6.42
C ARG A 6 17.10 9.31 4.93
N HIS A 7 18.06 8.94 4.08
CA HIS A 7 17.79 8.75 2.65
C HIS A 7 16.76 7.65 2.44
N LYS A 8 17.01 6.50 3.08
CA LYS A 8 16.15 5.32 2.97
C LYS A 8 14.78 5.54 3.58
N ASN A 9 14.72 6.31 4.67
CA ASN A 9 13.45 6.72 5.24
C ASN A 9 12.62 7.57 4.25
N LYS A 10 13.25 8.58 3.61
CA LYS A 10 12.60 9.39 2.56
C LYS A 10 12.26 8.59 1.30
N GLU A 11 13.07 7.61 0.93
CA GLU A 11 12.80 6.73 -0.21
C GLU A 11 11.56 5.87 0.05
N ALA A 12 11.40 5.34 1.26
CA ALA A 12 10.19 4.63 1.65
C ALA A 12 8.96 5.55 1.62
N ASP A 13 9.06 6.75 2.19
CA ASP A 13 8.01 7.78 2.12
C ASP A 13 7.60 8.12 0.68
N TYR A 14 8.58 8.27 -0.23
CA TYR A 14 8.34 8.52 -1.64
C TYR A 14 7.51 7.40 -2.30
N PHE A 15 7.86 6.13 -2.07
CA PHE A 15 7.12 5.02 -2.66
C PHE A 15 5.73 4.85 -2.06
N LEU A 16 5.54 5.15 -0.78
CA LEU A 16 4.21 5.21 -0.17
C LEU A 16 3.34 6.30 -0.84
N SER A 17 3.91 7.48 -1.07
CA SER A 17 3.23 8.55 -1.81
C SER A 17 2.84 8.11 -3.24
N LYS A 18 3.71 7.37 -3.93
CA LYS A 18 3.41 6.82 -5.26
C LYS A 18 2.33 5.73 -5.23
N MET A 19 2.27 4.90 -4.19
CA MET A 19 1.14 3.97 -4.01
C MET A 19 -0.20 4.72 -3.88
N ASN A 20 -0.20 5.88 -3.20
CA ASN A 20 -1.39 6.70 -3.06
C ASN A 20 -1.80 7.34 -4.40
N GLU A 21 -0.84 7.86 -5.17
CA GLU A 21 -1.07 8.46 -6.49
C GLU A 21 -1.61 7.45 -7.51
N PHE A 22 -1.07 6.23 -7.50
CA PHE A 22 -1.41 5.18 -8.48
C PHE A 22 -2.31 4.08 -7.90
N PHE A 23 -3.14 4.40 -6.91
CA PHE A 23 -3.98 3.43 -6.20
C PHE A 23 -4.88 2.58 -7.12
N TYR A 24 -5.38 3.17 -8.21
CA TYR A 24 -6.31 2.54 -9.14
C TYR A 24 -5.62 1.71 -10.24
N ASP A 25 -4.31 1.90 -10.45
CA ASP A 25 -3.54 1.13 -11.43
C ASP A 25 -2.89 -0.07 -10.72
N ASP A 26 -3.34 -1.29 -11.05
CA ASP A 26 -2.89 -2.50 -10.36
C ASP A 26 -1.40 -2.77 -10.51
N ALA A 27 -0.85 -2.58 -11.71
CA ALA A 27 0.55 -2.89 -11.99
C ALA A 27 1.45 -1.84 -11.33
N ILE A 28 1.13 -0.56 -11.51
CA ILE A 28 1.93 0.52 -10.92
C ILE A 28 1.84 0.49 -9.39
N PHE A 29 0.66 0.20 -8.83
CA PHE A 29 0.51 0.02 -7.38
C PHE A 29 1.40 -1.10 -6.86
N ALA A 30 1.38 -2.28 -7.51
CA ALA A 30 2.19 -3.43 -7.11
C ALA A 30 3.69 -3.13 -7.15
N TYR A 31 4.18 -2.47 -8.21
CA TYR A 31 5.59 -2.06 -8.31
C TYR A 31 5.99 -1.11 -7.18
N ASN A 32 5.16 -0.12 -6.89
CA ASN A 32 5.43 0.84 -5.81
C ASN A 32 5.35 0.18 -4.43
N LEU A 33 4.45 -0.79 -4.22
CA LEU A 33 4.40 -1.56 -2.99
C LEU A 33 5.68 -2.38 -2.76
N THR A 34 6.14 -3.11 -3.77
CA THR A 34 7.40 -3.86 -3.70
C THR A 34 8.60 -2.93 -3.44
N ALA A 35 8.62 -1.76 -4.09
CA ALA A 35 9.64 -0.75 -3.87
C ALA A 35 9.59 -0.15 -2.46
N PHE A 36 8.41 0.14 -1.94
CA PHE A 36 8.18 0.59 -0.57
C PHE A 36 8.73 -0.43 0.44
N LEU A 37 8.33 -1.70 0.34
CA LEU A 37 8.76 -2.75 1.25
C LEU A 37 10.28 -2.94 1.24
N SER A 38 10.89 -2.82 0.05
CA SER A 38 12.35 -2.87 -0.12
C SER A 38 13.04 -1.68 0.55
N ALA A 39 12.54 -0.47 0.32
CA ALA A 39 13.06 0.75 0.93
C ALA A 39 12.92 0.74 2.45
N ALA A 40 11.73 0.41 2.98
CA ALA A 40 11.42 0.33 4.40
C ALA A 40 12.35 -0.63 5.15
N ARG A 41 12.59 -1.84 4.61
CA ARG A 41 13.56 -2.79 5.18
C ARG A 41 14.98 -2.23 5.19
N SER A 42 15.37 -1.51 4.14
CA SER A 42 16.73 -1.00 4.02
C SER A 42 17.06 0.06 5.08
N ILE A 43 16.06 0.75 5.64
CA ILE A 43 16.22 1.75 6.71
C ILE A 43 17.05 1.18 7.86
N THR A 44 16.64 0.04 8.42
CA THR A 44 17.31 -0.55 9.58
C THR A 44 18.69 -1.12 9.24
N TRP A 45 18.89 -1.58 8.00
CA TRP A 45 20.20 -2.04 7.53
C TRP A 45 21.20 -0.88 7.41
N TYR A 46 20.78 0.24 6.81
CA TYR A 46 21.62 1.43 6.72
C TYR A 46 21.88 2.05 8.09
N MET A 47 20.88 2.05 8.97
CA MET A 47 21.03 2.51 10.35
C MET A 47 22.11 1.73 11.10
N GLN A 48 22.05 0.40 11.07
CA GLN A 48 23.11 -0.44 11.66
C GLN A 48 24.48 -0.13 11.05
N LYS A 49 24.58 -0.07 9.72
CA LYS A 49 25.85 0.21 9.05
C LYS A 49 26.43 1.57 9.46
N GLN A 50 25.57 2.57 9.62
CA GLN A 50 25.96 3.94 9.94
C GLN A 50 26.36 4.10 11.40
N TYR A 51 25.64 3.50 12.34
CA TYR A 51 25.78 3.78 13.78
C TYR A 51 26.45 2.65 14.59
N LYS A 52 26.76 1.48 14.00
CA LYS A 52 27.41 0.35 14.72
C LYS A 52 28.70 0.68 15.47
N HIS A 53 29.39 1.76 15.08
CA HIS A 53 30.64 2.18 15.71
C HIS A 53 30.42 3.09 16.93
N GLN A 54 29.19 3.54 17.16
CA GLN A 54 28.86 4.42 18.27
C GLN A 54 28.71 3.62 19.57
N LYS A 55 29.30 4.15 20.65
CA LYS A 55 29.28 3.50 21.95
C LYS A 55 27.84 3.34 22.44
N GLY A 56 27.44 2.12 22.79
CA GLY A 56 26.10 1.82 23.29
C GLY A 56 25.05 1.57 22.20
N PHE A 57 25.38 1.76 20.92
CA PHE A 57 24.45 1.48 19.82
C PHE A 57 24.02 0.02 19.77
N ASP A 58 24.95 -0.92 19.88
CA ASP A 58 24.62 -2.35 19.76
C ASP A 58 23.64 -2.82 20.84
N GLU A 59 23.79 -2.34 22.08
CA GLU A 59 22.89 -2.67 23.19
C GLU A 59 21.50 -2.08 22.96
N TRP A 60 21.44 -0.78 22.62
CA TRP A 60 20.19 -0.10 22.29
C TRP A 60 19.47 -0.76 21.11
N TYR A 61 20.21 -1.09 20.05
CA TYR A 61 19.63 -1.64 18.83
C TYR A 61 19.16 -3.08 19.02
N ARG A 62 19.82 -3.90 19.86
CA ARG A 62 19.32 -5.22 20.24
C ARG A 62 17.93 -5.14 20.88
N GLN A 63 17.71 -4.17 21.76
CA GLN A 63 16.40 -3.93 22.35
C GLN A 63 15.36 -3.53 21.27
N LYS A 64 15.74 -2.67 20.32
CA LYS A 64 14.87 -2.33 19.17
C LYS A 64 14.59 -3.50 18.25
N GLN A 65 15.55 -4.40 18.04
CA GLN A 65 15.32 -5.63 17.28
C GLN A 65 14.29 -6.53 17.96
N LYS A 66 14.30 -6.61 19.29
CA LYS A 66 13.29 -7.35 20.05
C LYS A 66 11.91 -6.71 19.92
N GLU A 67 11.80 -5.40 20.10
CA GLU A 67 10.54 -4.66 19.91
C GLU A 67 9.97 -4.87 18.50
N MET A 68 10.80 -4.76 17.46
CA MET A 68 10.39 -5.01 16.08
C MET A 68 10.06 -6.49 15.81
N SER A 69 10.71 -7.43 16.50
CA SER A 69 10.39 -8.85 16.39
C SER A 69 9.12 -9.21 17.11
N ASP A 70 8.70 -8.46 18.13
CA ASP A 70 7.45 -8.71 18.84
C ASP A 70 6.24 -8.07 18.12
N ASP A 71 6.48 -7.19 17.15
CA ASP A 71 5.46 -6.54 16.32
C ASP A 71 5.06 -7.42 15.10
N PRO A 72 3.80 -7.89 15.02
CA PRO A 72 3.36 -8.82 13.98
C PRO A 72 3.31 -8.19 12.57
N GLU A 73 3.16 -6.88 12.46
CA GLU A 73 3.09 -6.15 11.20
C GLU A 73 4.50 -5.94 10.63
N LEU A 74 5.45 -5.53 11.48
CA LEU A 74 6.86 -5.41 11.10
C LEU A 74 7.48 -6.78 10.77
N GLN A 75 7.11 -7.84 11.51
CA GLN A 75 7.42 -9.21 11.12
C GLN A 75 6.88 -9.52 9.72
N TYR A 76 5.62 -9.19 9.45
CA TYR A 76 5.02 -9.46 8.15
C TYR A 76 5.75 -8.72 7.03
N CYS A 77 6.08 -7.43 7.18
CA CYS A 77 6.89 -6.71 6.18
C CYS A 77 8.22 -7.39 5.86
N ARG A 78 8.90 -7.92 6.88
CA ARG A 78 10.13 -8.70 6.70
C ARG A 78 9.88 -9.98 5.89
N HIS A 79 8.76 -10.66 6.13
CA HIS A 79 8.40 -11.87 5.39
C HIS A 79 7.89 -11.58 3.98
N ALA A 80 7.04 -10.58 3.81
CA ALA A 80 6.45 -10.17 2.53
C ALA A 80 7.54 -9.89 1.49
N ARG A 81 8.64 -9.23 1.88
CA ARG A 81 9.78 -9.05 0.96
C ARG A 81 10.53 -10.34 0.67
N ASN A 82 10.72 -11.22 1.66
CA ASN A 82 11.38 -12.51 1.42
C ASN A 82 10.58 -13.40 0.46
N GLU A 83 9.25 -13.32 0.52
CA GLU A 83 8.37 -14.00 -0.43
C GLU A 83 8.40 -13.33 -1.80
N ASP A 84 8.40 -12.00 -1.88
CA ASP A 84 8.61 -11.22 -3.12
C ASP A 84 10.03 -11.36 -3.72
N LEU A 85 10.99 -11.95 -3.00
CA LEU A 85 12.26 -12.39 -3.60
C LEU A 85 12.11 -13.76 -4.28
N LYS A 86 11.10 -14.54 -3.91
CA LYS A 86 10.79 -15.88 -4.46
C LYS A 86 9.66 -15.82 -5.50
N THR A 87 8.79 -14.82 -5.43
CA THR A 87 7.66 -14.56 -6.33
C THR A 87 7.86 -13.22 -7.05
N GLU A 88 7.14 -12.97 -8.14
CA GLU A 88 7.26 -11.71 -8.91
C GLU A 88 6.64 -10.49 -8.20
N SER A 89 5.75 -10.72 -7.22
CA SER A 89 5.10 -9.64 -6.43
C SER A 89 4.57 -10.15 -5.09
N VAL A 90 4.33 -9.21 -4.15
CA VAL A 90 3.56 -9.46 -2.92
C VAL A 90 2.06 -9.54 -3.25
N PRO A 91 1.38 -10.66 -2.94
CA PRO A 91 -0.04 -10.79 -3.24
C PRO A 91 -0.87 -9.82 -2.40
N THR A 92 -1.70 -9.02 -3.07
CA THR A 92 -2.74 -8.18 -2.44
C THR A 92 -4.11 -8.54 -3.02
N VAL A 93 -5.15 -8.42 -2.21
CA VAL A 93 -6.54 -8.60 -2.65
C VAL A 93 -7.17 -7.22 -2.79
N ALA A 94 -7.90 -7.01 -3.89
CA ALA A 94 -8.57 -5.75 -4.19
C ALA A 94 -10.08 -5.91 -4.19
N THR A 95 -10.79 -5.09 -3.41
CA THR A 95 -12.25 -4.95 -3.50
C THR A 95 -12.58 -3.92 -4.57
N ARG A 96 -13.48 -4.26 -5.51
CA ARG A 96 -13.88 -3.37 -6.60
C ARG A 96 -15.38 -3.19 -6.67
N ILE A 97 -15.81 -1.96 -6.99
CA ILE A 97 -17.21 -1.65 -7.27
C ILE A 97 -17.41 -1.55 -8.78
N LYS A 98 -18.42 -2.26 -9.29
CA LYS A 98 -18.90 -2.11 -10.66
C LYS A 98 -20.22 -1.37 -10.61
N LYS A 99 -20.25 -0.12 -11.08
CA LYS A 99 -21.52 0.62 -11.24
C LYS A 99 -22.29 0.01 -12.42
N SER A 100 -23.52 -0.40 -12.17
CA SER A 100 -24.46 -0.83 -13.20
C SER A 100 -25.72 0.02 -13.08
N CYS A 101 -26.12 0.67 -14.16
CA CYS A 101 -27.36 1.42 -14.22
C CYS A 101 -28.42 0.56 -14.93
N ILE A 102 -29.57 0.37 -14.28
CA ILE A 102 -30.76 -0.22 -14.89
C ILE A 102 -31.72 0.91 -15.20
N GLY A 103 -32.01 1.14 -16.47
CA GLY A 103 -33.07 2.05 -16.89
C GLY A 103 -34.42 1.36 -16.74
N VAL A 104 -35.32 1.92 -15.94
CA VAL A 104 -36.70 1.46 -15.82
C VAL A 104 -37.61 2.46 -16.53
N SER A 105 -38.31 1.99 -17.55
CA SER A 105 -39.39 2.74 -18.19
C SER A 105 -40.71 2.29 -17.58
N ILE A 106 -41.41 3.20 -16.91
CA ILE A 106 -42.77 2.94 -16.40
C ILE A 106 -43.73 3.39 -17.51
N ALA A 107 -44.42 2.44 -18.14
CA ALA A 107 -45.52 2.75 -19.06
C ALA A 107 -46.79 2.98 -18.22
N GLU A 108 -47.38 4.17 -18.34
CA GLU A 108 -48.69 4.46 -17.76
C GLU A 108 -49.76 3.77 -18.63
N ASN A 109 -50.60 2.93 -18.01
CA ASN A 109 -51.61 2.15 -18.74
C ASN A 109 -52.72 3.06 -19.28
N GLY A 110 -52.53 3.56 -20.50
CA GLY A 110 -53.54 4.18 -21.35
C GLY A 110 -53.51 3.54 -22.74
N THR A 111 -54.68 3.11 -23.20
CA THR A 111 -55.11 2.44 -24.45
C THR A 111 -54.26 2.75 -25.71
N PRO A 112 -54.03 1.78 -26.63
CA PRO A 112 -52.94 1.87 -27.61
C PRO A 112 -53.33 2.72 -28.82
N GLU A 113 -52.68 3.87 -28.98
CA GLU A 113 -52.58 4.53 -30.28
C GLU A 113 -51.16 4.36 -30.84
N THR A 114 -51.15 4.00 -32.13
CA THR A 114 -50.00 3.52 -32.88
C THR A 114 -49.06 4.67 -33.22
N GLU A 115 -48.25 5.13 -32.28
CA GLU A 115 -47.10 5.98 -32.59
C GLU A 115 -45.82 5.14 -32.65
N GLN A 116 -45.17 5.21 -33.80
CA GLN A 116 -43.91 4.55 -34.07
C GLN A 116 -42.87 4.97 -33.02
N VAL A 117 -42.63 4.08 -32.07
CA VAL A 117 -41.54 4.20 -31.09
C VAL A 117 -40.24 4.27 -31.88
N LYS A 118 -39.66 5.47 -31.95
CA LYS A 118 -38.25 5.64 -32.31
C LYS A 118 -37.47 4.67 -31.43
N LYS A 119 -36.87 3.66 -32.07
CA LYS A 119 -35.95 2.70 -31.46
C LYS A 119 -34.86 3.50 -30.77
N ALA A 120 -35.05 3.76 -29.47
CA ALA A 120 -34.03 4.36 -28.63
C ALA A 120 -32.86 3.40 -28.70
N GLU A 121 -31.80 3.85 -29.35
CA GLU A 121 -30.56 3.12 -29.48
C GLU A 121 -30.09 2.80 -28.05
N ILE A 122 -30.18 1.52 -27.68
CA ILE A 122 -29.60 1.02 -26.44
C ILE A 122 -28.10 1.26 -26.59
N ARG A 123 -27.62 2.39 -26.07
CA ARG A 123 -26.18 2.59 -25.92
C ARG A 123 -25.72 1.44 -25.03
N PRO A 124 -24.80 0.56 -25.49
CA PRO A 124 -24.27 -0.47 -24.63
C PRO A 124 -23.77 0.21 -23.35
N PRO A 125 -24.01 -0.37 -22.16
CA PRO A 125 -23.55 0.22 -20.92
C PRO A 125 -22.07 0.56 -21.09
N THR A 126 -21.73 1.84 -20.94
CA THR A 126 -20.33 2.27 -20.91
C THR A 126 -19.65 1.37 -19.88
N LYS A 127 -18.80 0.46 -20.35
CA LYS A 127 -18.04 -0.44 -19.48
C LYS A 127 -17.05 0.43 -18.72
N SER A 128 -17.48 1.06 -17.63
CA SER A 128 -16.54 1.67 -16.70
C SER A 128 -15.75 0.53 -16.07
N ASN A 129 -14.42 0.59 -16.16
CA ASN A 129 -13.59 -0.36 -15.43
C ASN A 129 -13.99 -0.34 -13.95
N PRO A 130 -14.06 -1.51 -13.30
CA PRO A 130 -14.46 -1.59 -11.90
C PRO A 130 -13.46 -0.79 -11.05
N GLU A 131 -13.99 0.16 -10.27
CA GLU A 131 -13.21 1.08 -9.46
C GLU A 131 -12.70 0.35 -8.22
N THR A 132 -11.38 0.37 -7.99
CA THR A 132 -10.77 -0.20 -6.79
C THR A 132 -11.16 0.66 -5.58
N VAL A 133 -11.74 0.03 -4.57
CA VAL A 133 -12.18 0.70 -3.33
C VAL A 133 -11.14 0.52 -2.23
N ARG A 134 -10.57 -0.69 -2.16
CA ARG A 134 -9.72 -1.10 -1.04
C ARG A 134 -8.75 -2.16 -1.51
N ARG A 135 -7.53 -2.13 -0.97
CA ARG A 135 -6.53 -3.20 -1.14
C ARG A 135 -6.10 -3.68 0.24
N PHE A 136 -5.95 -4.99 0.45
CA PHE A 136 -5.55 -5.54 1.74
C PHE A 136 -4.57 -6.72 1.56
N PHE A 137 -3.75 -6.95 2.58
CA PHE A 137 -2.94 -8.17 2.67
C PHE A 137 -3.80 -9.32 3.17
N GLN A 138 -3.60 -10.53 2.67
CA GLN A 138 -4.38 -11.70 3.10
C GLN A 138 -4.26 -11.96 4.62
N LYS A 139 -3.11 -11.64 5.21
CA LYS A 139 -2.88 -11.75 6.67
C LYS A 139 -3.56 -10.65 7.48
N PHE A 140 -3.85 -9.50 6.85
CA PHE A 140 -4.47 -8.33 7.48
C PHE A 140 -5.68 -7.87 6.66
N PRO A 141 -6.77 -8.65 6.63
CA PRO A 141 -7.92 -8.39 5.76
C PRO A 141 -8.71 -7.13 6.17
N ASP A 142 -8.52 -6.66 7.40
CA ASP A 142 -9.28 -5.54 7.99
C ASP A 142 -8.56 -4.19 7.90
N VAL A 143 -7.31 -4.17 7.43
CA VAL A 143 -6.52 -2.92 7.25
C VAL A 143 -6.24 -2.67 5.76
N ASP A 144 -6.43 -1.44 5.25
CA ASP A 144 -6.03 -1.12 3.87
C ASP A 144 -4.50 -1.16 3.75
N VAL A 145 -3.97 -1.61 2.62
CA VAL A 145 -2.51 -1.72 2.38
C VAL A 145 -1.81 -0.38 2.58
N ARG A 146 -2.45 0.75 2.21
CA ARG A 146 -1.84 2.07 2.38
C ARG A 146 -1.73 2.44 3.85
N GLU A 147 -2.81 2.26 4.61
CA GLU A 147 -2.85 2.50 6.06
C GLU A 147 -1.82 1.60 6.77
N PHE A 148 -1.77 0.32 6.41
CA PHE A 148 -0.79 -0.62 6.94
C PHE A 148 0.65 -0.14 6.68
N CYS A 149 0.96 0.27 5.45
CA CYS A 149 2.29 0.74 5.08
C CYS A 149 2.66 2.07 5.78
N GLU A 150 1.70 2.98 5.93
CA GLU A 150 1.88 4.25 6.66
C GLU A 150 2.25 4.00 8.12
N GLU A 151 1.51 3.14 8.81
CA GLU A 151 1.81 2.74 10.20
C GLU A 151 3.21 2.14 10.33
N GLN A 152 3.62 1.30 9.37
CA GLN A 152 4.97 0.72 9.39
C GLN A 152 6.06 1.78 9.20
N LEU A 153 5.82 2.76 8.31
CA LEU A 153 6.76 3.85 8.09
C LEU A 153 6.84 4.75 9.33
N ILE A 154 5.73 5.01 10.03
CA ILE A 154 5.71 5.78 11.29
C ILE A 154 6.58 5.09 12.35
N LYS A 155 6.39 3.78 12.55
CA LYS A 155 7.19 2.98 13.50
C LYS A 155 8.69 3.05 13.19
N LEU A 156 9.07 2.84 11.91
CA LEU A 156 10.46 2.90 11.48
C LEU A 156 11.06 4.30 11.62
N THR A 157 10.29 5.34 11.29
CA THR A 157 10.70 6.74 11.43
C THR A 157 10.95 7.10 12.90
N LYS A 158 10.11 6.62 13.80
CA LYS A 158 10.31 6.78 15.25
C LYS A 158 11.64 6.16 15.70
N ILE A 159 11.94 4.93 15.29
CA ILE A 159 13.21 4.27 15.60
C ILE A 159 14.41 5.05 15.05
N VAL A 160 14.32 5.56 13.81
CA VAL A 160 15.38 6.39 13.22
C VAL A 160 15.59 7.66 14.02
N LYS A 161 14.52 8.34 14.43
CA LYS A 161 14.60 9.55 15.23
C LYS A 161 15.26 9.27 16.58
N GLU A 162 14.81 8.24 17.29
CA GLU A 162 15.42 7.82 18.56
C GLU A 162 16.92 7.48 18.39
N CYS A 163 17.31 6.82 17.30
CA CYS A 163 18.71 6.55 16.99
C CYS A 163 19.52 7.84 16.82
N GLU A 164 18.98 8.81 16.10
CA GLU A 164 19.67 10.06 15.82
C GLU A 164 19.80 10.92 17.06
N ASP A 165 18.75 11.00 17.89
CA ASP A 165 18.78 11.74 19.15
C ASP A 165 19.83 11.18 20.14
N LEU A 166 20.22 9.91 20.01
CA LEU A 166 21.19 9.24 20.88
C LEU A 166 22.62 9.19 20.32
N PHE A 167 22.79 9.13 18.99
CA PHE A 167 24.06 8.73 18.36
C PHE A 167 24.55 9.64 17.22
N LEU A 168 23.83 10.72 16.89
CA LEU A 168 24.23 11.73 15.90
C LEU A 168 24.76 12.99 16.58
#